data_AF-A0A7R9QM07-F1
#
_entry.id   AF-A0A7R9QM07-F1
#
_cell.length_a   1.000
_cell.length_b   1.000
_cell.length_c   1.000
_cell.angle_alpha   90.00
_cell.angle_beta   90.00
_cell.angle_gamma   90.00
#
_symmetry.space_group_name_H-M   'P 1'
#
loop_
_entity.id
_entity.type
_entity.pdbx_description
1 polymer ?
#
loop_
_entity_poly.entity_id
_entity_poly.type
_entity_poly.pdbx_seq_one_letter_code
_entity_poly.pdbx_strand_id
1 'polypeptide(L)'
;MHNFIRGCDKVPGAWITLEEQPIKLYGSQRWTKDVPNGTEIPVIGATRPALVHNEGLLLFGTDGQAVNVTKLGLESGKMIAASNYGQDSVGADIGELTAEEQAVVDQIKTIWQSILNIEIEELTDFFKCGAGSMDVTRLVEEIKELDGLAAVELINEDVYMATTFDEFTKLVVTKSRGGSGGPKLVFTPIQLNVNKRDITFA
;
A
#
# COMPACT_ATOMS: atom_id res chain seq x y z
N MET A 1 -2.34 -19.80 12.65
CA MET A 1 -2.59 -18.72 11.65
C MET A 1 -1.36 -17.84 11.41
N HIS A 2 -0.90 -17.03 12.37
CA HIS A 2 0.24 -16.11 12.18
C HIS A 2 1.49 -16.76 11.57
N ASN A 3 1.94 -17.91 12.11
CA ASN A 3 3.14 -18.59 11.61
C ASN A 3 3.01 -19.06 10.16
N PHE A 4 1.79 -19.34 9.70
CA PHE A 4 1.54 -19.75 8.32
C PHE A 4 1.65 -18.54 7.39
N ILE A 5 0.98 -17.43 7.74
CA ILE A 5 1.03 -16.19 6.95
C ILE A 5 2.47 -15.70 6.83
N ARG A 6 3.20 -15.58 7.96
CA ARG A 6 4.61 -15.15 7.94
C ARG A 6 5.51 -16.11 7.17
N GLY A 7 5.20 -17.41 7.16
CA GLY A 7 6.01 -18.44 6.51
C GLY A 7 5.85 -18.44 4.98
N CYS A 8 4.76 -17.87 4.49
CA CYS A 8 4.49 -17.69 3.06
C CYS A 8 4.70 -16.24 2.58
N ASP A 9 5.19 -15.35 3.45
CA ASP A 9 5.44 -13.94 3.15
C ASP A 9 6.88 -13.77 2.61
N LYS A 10 7.13 -13.32 1.37
CA LYS A 10 6.18 -12.89 0.33
C LYS A 10 5.76 -14.00 -0.66
N VAL A 11 6.51 -15.09 -0.77
CA VAL A 11 6.30 -16.17 -1.76
C VAL A 11 6.08 -17.50 -1.04
N PRO A 12 5.03 -18.28 -1.39
CA PRO A 12 4.04 -18.07 -2.46
C PRO A 12 2.93 -17.04 -2.15
N GLY A 13 2.85 -16.54 -0.91
CA GLY A 13 1.77 -15.69 -0.40
C GLY A 13 0.62 -16.53 0.15
N ALA A 14 0.38 -16.46 1.47
CA ALA A 14 -0.81 -17.07 2.07
C ALA A 14 -2.06 -16.30 1.61
N TRP A 15 -3.18 -16.98 1.39
CA TRP A 15 -4.40 -16.34 0.90
C TRP A 15 -5.64 -16.87 1.61
N ILE A 16 -6.69 -16.05 1.59
CA ILE A 16 -8.04 -16.35 2.09
C ILE A 16 -9.06 -15.84 1.08
N THR A 17 -10.33 -16.21 1.24
CA THR A 17 -11.40 -15.68 0.40
C THR A 17 -12.24 -14.69 1.21
N LEU A 18 -12.18 -13.41 0.83
CA LEU A 18 -12.99 -12.32 1.35
C LEU A 18 -14.03 -11.96 0.30
N GLU A 19 -15.31 -11.95 0.65
CA GLU A 19 -16.40 -11.56 -0.29
C GLU A 19 -16.31 -12.27 -1.67
N GLU A 20 -16.05 -13.58 -1.66
CA GLU A 20 -15.88 -14.42 -2.86
C GLU A 20 -14.61 -14.15 -3.70
N GLN A 21 -13.73 -13.26 -3.28
CA GLN A 21 -12.47 -12.96 -3.95
C GLN A 21 -11.25 -13.53 -3.21
N PRO A 22 -10.28 -14.15 -3.91
CA PRO A 22 -9.04 -14.61 -3.29
C PRO A 22 -8.12 -13.42 -2.99
N ILE A 23 -7.80 -13.23 -1.71
CA ILE A 23 -6.94 -12.15 -1.21
C ILE A 23 -5.72 -12.73 -0.52
N LYS A 24 -4.52 -12.32 -0.95
CA LYS A 24 -3.26 -12.67 -0.31
C LYS A 24 -3.01 -11.81 0.93
N LEU A 25 -2.37 -12.39 1.94
CA LEU A 25 -2.14 -11.77 3.25
C LEU A 25 -0.64 -11.57 3.48
N TYR A 26 -0.25 -10.36 3.89
CA TYR A 26 1.14 -10.00 4.13
C TYR A 26 1.33 -9.17 5.41
N GLY A 27 2.53 -9.22 5.99
CA GLY A 27 2.90 -8.44 7.15
C GLY A 27 2.10 -8.80 8.40
N SER A 28 1.92 -10.10 8.67
CA SER A 28 1.14 -10.57 9.81
C SER A 28 1.82 -10.30 11.16
N GLN A 29 1.03 -9.93 12.16
CA GLN A 29 1.44 -9.68 13.52
C GLN A 29 0.47 -10.35 14.50
N ARG A 30 0.98 -10.92 15.60
CA ARG A 30 0.08 -11.45 16.64
C ARG A 30 -0.61 -10.29 17.33
N TRP A 31 -1.92 -10.38 17.50
CA TRP A 31 -2.70 -9.36 18.17
C TRP A 31 -2.93 -9.75 19.62
N THR A 32 -2.42 -8.93 20.54
CA THR A 32 -2.56 -9.13 21.99
C THR A 32 -3.30 -7.97 22.67
N LYS A 33 -3.69 -6.95 21.90
CA LYS A 33 -4.48 -5.82 22.39
C LYS A 33 -5.97 -6.19 22.37
N ASP A 34 -6.80 -5.32 22.92
CA ASP A 34 -8.26 -5.44 22.78
C ASP A 34 -8.68 -5.35 21.31
N VAL A 35 -9.84 -5.92 20.99
CA VAL A 35 -10.39 -5.88 19.65
C VAL A 35 -10.82 -4.43 19.35
N PRO A 36 -10.25 -3.78 18.33
CA PRO A 36 -10.62 -2.41 17.97
C PRO A 36 -12.03 -2.36 17.37
N ASN A 37 -12.58 -1.16 17.21
CA ASN A 37 -13.79 -0.97 16.39
C ASN A 37 -13.39 -0.93 14.91
N GLY A 38 -14.20 -1.52 14.04
CA GLY A 38 -13.89 -1.62 12.62
C GLY A 38 -15.07 -2.13 11.80
N THR A 39 -14.83 -2.33 10.50
CA THR A 39 -15.81 -2.89 9.58
C THR A 39 -15.65 -4.40 9.51
N GLU A 40 -16.73 -5.14 9.76
CA GLU A 40 -16.73 -6.60 9.67
C GLU A 40 -16.87 -7.06 8.22
N ILE A 41 -16.02 -8.00 7.83
CA ILE A 41 -15.96 -8.56 6.48
C ILE A 41 -16.08 -10.09 6.56
N PRO A 42 -17.04 -10.70 5.85
CA PRO A 42 -17.21 -12.14 5.88
C PRO A 42 -16.01 -12.84 5.22
N VAL A 43 -15.45 -13.82 5.92
CA VAL A 43 -14.38 -14.69 5.40
C VAL A 43 -14.93 -16.09 5.18
N ILE A 44 -14.80 -16.61 3.97
CA ILE A 44 -15.28 -17.95 3.66
C ILE A 44 -14.45 -18.98 4.44
N GLY A 45 -15.13 -19.84 5.19
CA GLY A 45 -14.50 -20.91 5.99
C GLY A 45 -14.03 -20.48 7.39
N ALA A 46 -14.17 -19.20 7.78
CA ALA A 46 -13.89 -18.76 9.14
C ALA A 46 -15.15 -18.77 10.01
N THR A 47 -14.99 -19.04 11.31
CA THR A 47 -16.09 -19.02 12.29
C THR A 47 -16.51 -17.61 12.68
N ARG A 48 -15.63 -16.62 12.45
CA ARG A 48 -15.86 -15.21 12.75
C ARG A 48 -15.46 -14.37 11.55
N PRO A 49 -16.17 -13.25 11.27
CA PRO A 49 -15.76 -12.31 10.24
C PRO A 49 -14.40 -11.69 10.58
N ALA A 50 -13.69 -11.24 9.55
CA ALA A 50 -12.51 -10.41 9.72
C ALA A 50 -12.94 -8.98 10.07
N LEU A 51 -12.07 -8.22 10.72
CA LEU A 51 -12.36 -6.83 11.09
C LEU A 51 -11.31 -5.88 10.50
N VAL A 52 -11.73 -5.00 9.59
CA VAL A 52 -10.90 -3.92 9.07
C VAL A 52 -10.88 -2.76 10.06
N HIS A 53 -9.68 -2.36 10.47
CA HIS A 53 -9.45 -1.25 11.38
C HIS A 53 -8.22 -0.43 10.95
N ASN A 54 -7.92 0.63 11.68
CA ASN A 54 -6.87 1.58 11.32
C ASN A 54 -5.46 0.96 11.24
N GLU A 55 -5.15 -0.11 12.01
CA GLU A 55 -3.82 -0.77 11.92
C GLU A 55 -3.83 -1.99 10.96
N GLY A 56 -4.94 -2.30 10.28
CA GLY A 56 -5.01 -3.36 9.26
C GLY A 56 -6.28 -4.21 9.27
N LEU A 57 -6.15 -5.49 8.92
CA LEU A 57 -7.22 -6.49 8.91
C LEU A 57 -6.97 -7.51 10.03
N LEU A 58 -7.90 -7.58 10.98
CA LEU A 58 -7.85 -8.51 12.10
C LEU A 58 -8.56 -9.83 11.73
N LEU A 59 -7.83 -10.94 11.85
CA LEU A 59 -8.32 -12.29 11.61
C LEU A 59 -8.40 -13.06 12.93
N PHE A 60 -9.48 -13.82 13.13
CA PHE A 60 -9.68 -14.62 14.35
C PHE A 60 -9.43 -16.11 14.09
N GLY A 61 -8.59 -16.71 14.93
CA GLY A 61 -8.36 -18.16 14.94
C GLY A 61 -9.48 -18.91 15.65
N THR A 62 -9.53 -20.23 15.44
CA THR A 62 -10.45 -21.14 16.15
C THR A 62 -10.15 -21.23 17.65
N ASP A 63 -8.95 -20.84 18.06
CA ASP A 63 -8.47 -20.74 19.44
C ASP A 63 -8.88 -19.44 20.14
N GLY A 64 -9.62 -18.57 19.45
CA GLY A 64 -10.04 -17.26 19.96
C GLY A 64 -8.92 -16.20 19.95
N GLN A 65 -7.71 -16.54 19.50
CA GLN A 65 -6.63 -15.58 19.34
C GLN A 65 -6.75 -14.84 18.01
N ALA A 66 -6.27 -13.60 17.96
CA ALA A 66 -6.34 -12.77 16.78
C ALA A 66 -4.96 -12.51 16.15
N VAL A 67 -4.95 -12.30 14.84
CA VAL A 67 -3.77 -11.95 14.05
C VAL A 67 -4.12 -10.75 13.20
N ASN A 68 -3.31 -9.69 13.29
CA ASN A 68 -3.46 -8.53 12.44
C ASN A 68 -2.63 -8.71 11.16
N VAL A 69 -3.20 -8.36 10.02
CA VAL A 69 -2.55 -8.35 8.71
C VAL A 69 -2.50 -6.90 8.25
N THR A 70 -1.32 -6.42 7.88
CA THR A 70 -1.12 -5.00 7.54
C THR A 70 -1.35 -4.72 6.06
N LYS A 71 -1.17 -5.72 5.19
CA LYS A 71 -1.19 -5.57 3.73
C LYS A 71 -1.93 -6.73 3.08
N LEU A 72 -2.67 -6.42 2.02
CA LEU A 72 -3.46 -7.38 1.25
C LEU A 72 -3.02 -7.35 -0.21
N GLY A 73 -2.83 -8.52 -0.83
CA GLY A 73 -2.61 -8.64 -2.27
C GLY A 73 -3.91 -9.02 -2.96
N LEU A 74 -4.41 -8.16 -3.83
CA LEU A 74 -5.55 -8.43 -4.69
C LEU A 74 -5.17 -9.41 -5.79
N GLU A 75 -6.17 -10.03 -6.41
CA GLU A 75 -5.98 -10.92 -7.56
C GLU A 75 -5.31 -10.22 -8.76
N SER A 76 -5.49 -8.90 -8.88
CA SER A 76 -4.83 -8.08 -9.91
C SER A 76 -3.30 -8.00 -9.76
N GLY A 77 -2.73 -8.46 -8.64
CA GLY A 77 -1.32 -8.26 -8.29
C GLY A 77 -1.05 -6.98 -7.49
N LYS A 78 -2.04 -6.07 -7.42
CA LYS A 78 -1.97 -4.86 -6.58
C LYS A 78 -1.99 -5.23 -5.10
N MET A 79 -1.03 -4.71 -4.37
CA MET A 79 -1.07 -4.69 -2.92
C MET A 79 -1.78 -3.44 -2.45
N ILE A 80 -2.55 -3.56 -1.37
CA ILE A 80 -3.17 -2.42 -0.69
C ILE A 80 -2.92 -2.53 0.81
N ALA A 81 -2.99 -1.39 1.50
CA ALA A 81 -3.07 -1.38 2.96
C ALA A 81 -4.35 -2.08 3.40
N ALA A 82 -4.24 -2.99 4.37
CA ALA A 82 -5.39 -3.76 4.84
C ALA A 82 -6.48 -2.88 5.48
N SER A 83 -6.10 -1.71 6.00
CA SER A 83 -7.01 -0.69 6.54
C SER A 83 -7.93 -0.07 5.48
N ASN A 84 -7.51 -0.08 4.21
CA ASN A 84 -8.22 0.57 3.11
C ASN A 84 -9.09 -0.43 2.32
N TYR A 85 -9.13 -1.69 2.74
CA TYR A 85 -9.94 -2.71 2.08
C TYR A 85 -11.43 -2.35 2.21
N GLY A 86 -12.13 -2.30 1.08
CA GLY A 86 -13.53 -1.87 1.00
C GLY A 86 -13.75 -0.35 1.07
N GLN A 87 -12.68 0.45 1.09
CA GLN A 87 -12.77 1.90 0.92
C GLN A 87 -12.39 2.28 -0.51
N ASP A 88 -13.19 3.13 -1.15
CA ASP A 88 -12.81 3.72 -2.44
C ASP A 88 -11.51 4.51 -2.24
N SER A 89 -10.44 4.10 -2.93
CA SER A 89 -9.19 4.83 -2.92
C SER A 89 -9.42 6.18 -3.60
N VAL A 90 -9.67 7.22 -2.82
CA VAL A 90 -9.64 8.60 -3.29
C VAL A 90 -8.21 8.83 -3.78
N GLY A 91 -8.02 8.82 -5.10
CA GLY A 91 -6.75 9.12 -5.72
C GLY A 91 -6.26 10.45 -5.18
N ALA A 92 -5.08 10.45 -4.55
CA ALA A 92 -4.50 11.67 -4.04
C ALA A 92 -4.25 12.60 -5.23
N ASP A 93 -5.04 13.67 -5.32
CA ASP A 93 -4.81 14.72 -6.29
C ASP A 93 -3.53 15.45 -5.87
N ILE A 94 -2.48 15.29 -6.68
CA ILE A 94 -1.18 15.89 -6.44
C ILE A 94 -1.10 17.34 -6.93
N GLY A 95 -2.19 17.90 -7.45
CA GLY A 95 -2.22 19.22 -8.05
C GLY A 95 -1.39 19.29 -9.34
N GLU A 96 -1.07 20.50 -9.80
CA GLU A 96 -0.29 20.70 -11.02
C GLU A 96 1.17 20.24 -10.85
N LEU A 97 1.68 19.56 -11.88
CA LEU A 97 3.09 19.17 -11.98
C LEU A 97 3.92 20.37 -12.41
N THR A 98 5.08 20.55 -11.76
CA THR A 98 6.10 21.50 -12.21
C THR A 98 6.79 20.98 -13.47
N ALA A 99 7.46 21.86 -14.23
CA ALA A 99 8.17 21.46 -15.45
C ALA A 99 9.28 20.42 -15.19
N GLU A 100 9.92 20.49 -14.02
CA GLU A 100 10.92 19.52 -13.59
C GLU A 100 10.29 18.15 -13.29
N GLU A 101 9.16 18.14 -12.59
CA GLU A 101 8.41 16.91 -12.31
C GLU A 101 7.85 16.26 -13.58
N GLN A 102 7.40 17.07 -14.54
CA GLN A 102 6.95 16.55 -15.83
C GLN A 102 8.09 15.85 -16.59
N ALA A 103 9.29 16.44 -16.60
CA ALA A 103 10.46 15.82 -17.22
C ALA A 103 10.81 14.47 -16.56
N VAL A 104 10.68 14.39 -15.23
CA VAL A 104 10.86 13.14 -14.49
C VAL A 104 9.79 12.11 -14.85
N VAL A 105 8.52 12.52 -14.96
CA VAL A 105 7.43 11.62 -15.38
C VAL A 105 7.67 11.06 -16.79
N ASP A 106 8.16 11.88 -17.72
CA ASP A 106 8.47 11.45 -19.09
C ASP A 106 9.66 10.46 -19.12
N GLN A 107 10.65 10.64 -18.24
CA GLN A 107 11.74 9.67 -18.05
C GLN A 107 11.24 8.35 -17.47
N ILE A 108 10.38 8.38 -16.44
CA ILE A 108 9.75 7.19 -15.86
C ILE A 108 8.93 6.45 -16.94
N LYS A 109 8.21 7.18 -17.80
CA LYS A 109 7.49 6.60 -18.94
C LYS A 109 8.42 5.83 -19.87
N THR A 110 9.58 6.40 -20.18
CA THR A 110 10.60 5.77 -21.03
C THR A 110 11.14 4.48 -20.40
N ILE A 111 11.37 4.48 -19.09
CA ILE A 111 11.78 3.28 -18.33
C ILE A 111 10.70 2.20 -18.41
N TRP A 112 9.43 2.56 -18.18
CA TRP A 112 8.31 1.62 -18.30
C TRP A 112 8.21 1.02 -19.71
N GLN A 113 8.35 1.84 -20.75
CA GLN A 113 8.39 1.39 -22.14
C GLN A 113 9.56 0.43 -22.40
N SER A 114 10.74 0.70 -21.84
CA SER A 114 11.94 -0.16 -21.95
C SER A 114 11.77 -1.51 -21.27
N ILE A 115 11.05 -1.56 -20.14
CA ILE A 115 10.81 -2.79 -19.38
C ILE A 115 9.70 -3.63 -20.02
N LEU A 116 8.55 -3.01 -20.31
CA LEU A 116 7.35 -3.72 -20.79
C LEU A 116 7.35 -3.91 -22.31
N ASN A 117 8.16 -3.13 -23.05
CA ASN A 117 8.23 -3.14 -24.51
C ASN A 117 6.85 -2.88 -25.19
N ILE A 118 6.06 -1.98 -24.61
CA ILE A 118 4.75 -1.54 -25.10
C ILE A 118 4.61 -0.02 -24.96
N GLU A 119 3.59 0.55 -25.60
CA GLU A 119 3.18 1.94 -25.36
C GLU A 119 2.50 2.08 -23.99
N ILE A 120 2.82 3.15 -23.27
CA ILE A 120 2.35 3.39 -21.89
C ILE A 120 1.36 4.54 -21.89
N GLU A 121 0.19 4.27 -21.31
CA GLU A 121 -0.88 5.21 -21.03
C GLU A 121 -1.02 5.40 -19.51
N GLU A 122 -1.78 6.41 -19.09
CA GLU A 122 -1.97 6.73 -17.66
C GLU A 122 -2.55 5.56 -16.86
N LEU A 123 -3.44 4.78 -17.48
CA LEU A 123 -4.12 3.63 -16.85
C LEU A 123 -3.40 2.30 -17.11
N THR A 124 -2.23 2.30 -17.74
CA THR A 124 -1.47 1.08 -17.98
C THR A 124 -1.03 0.48 -16.64
N ASP A 125 -1.35 -0.79 -16.43
CA ASP A 125 -1.00 -1.54 -15.21
C ASP A 125 0.25 -2.39 -15.43
N PHE A 126 1.27 -2.16 -14.61
CA PHE A 126 2.60 -2.77 -14.72
C PHE A 126 2.55 -4.30 -14.71
N PHE A 127 1.76 -4.90 -13.82
CA PHE A 127 1.70 -6.34 -13.63
C PHE A 127 0.81 -7.02 -14.66
N LYS A 128 -0.31 -6.39 -15.04
CA LYS A 128 -1.17 -6.92 -16.12
C LYS A 128 -0.47 -6.93 -17.47
N CYS A 129 0.50 -6.02 -17.68
CA CYS A 129 1.34 -5.98 -18.86
C CYS A 129 2.51 -6.98 -18.84
N GLY A 130 2.62 -7.83 -17.81
CA GLY A 130 3.56 -8.94 -17.79
C GLY A 130 4.85 -8.69 -17.00
N ALA A 131 4.98 -7.57 -16.30
CA ALA A 131 6.13 -7.34 -15.42
C ALA A 131 6.14 -8.32 -14.24
N GLY A 132 7.34 -8.87 -13.95
CA GLY A 132 7.59 -9.73 -12.80
C GLY A 132 8.40 -9.04 -11.70
N SER A 133 8.79 -9.81 -10.69
CA SER A 133 9.58 -9.30 -9.55
C SER A 133 10.95 -8.74 -9.94
N MET A 134 11.56 -9.27 -11.01
CA MET A 134 12.84 -8.78 -11.54
C MET A 134 12.68 -7.41 -12.22
N ASP A 135 11.54 -7.20 -12.89
CA ASP A 135 11.21 -5.92 -13.53
C ASP A 135 10.89 -4.85 -12.48
N VAL A 136 10.27 -5.23 -11.36
CA VAL A 136 10.06 -4.32 -10.22
C VAL A 136 11.40 -3.82 -9.67
N THR A 137 12.37 -4.72 -9.46
CA THR A 137 13.71 -4.31 -9.01
C THR A 137 14.41 -3.43 -10.03
N ARG A 138 14.31 -3.76 -11.31
CA ARG A 138 14.91 -2.99 -12.39
C ARG A 138 14.32 -1.58 -12.45
N LEU A 139 12.99 -1.46 -12.37
CA LEU A 139 12.27 -0.19 -12.36
C LEU A 139 12.72 0.70 -11.20
N VAL A 140 12.79 0.16 -9.99
CA VAL A 140 13.18 0.93 -8.80
C VAL A 140 14.61 1.43 -8.89
N GLU A 141 15.54 0.60 -9.37
CA GLU A 141 16.94 1.00 -9.49
C GLU A 141 17.17 2.00 -10.63
N GLU A 142 16.57 1.80 -11.81
CA GLU A 142 16.68 2.77 -12.92
C GLU A 142 16.11 4.15 -12.54
N ILE A 143 15.04 4.22 -11.73
CA ILE A 143 14.48 5.48 -11.26
C ILE A 143 15.38 6.18 -10.23
N LYS A 144 16.07 5.44 -9.36
CA LYS A 144 17.03 6.02 -8.41
C LYS A 144 18.26 6.60 -9.09
N GLU A 145 18.60 6.10 -10.27
CA GLU A 145 19.69 6.63 -11.11
C GLU A 145 19.31 7.94 -11.82
N LEU A 146 18.02 8.33 -11.85
CA LEU A 146 17.60 9.60 -12.44
C LEU A 146 18.04 10.79 -11.57
N ASP A 147 18.58 11.81 -12.23
CA ASP A 147 18.95 13.09 -11.62
C ASP A 147 17.73 13.73 -10.93
N GLY A 148 17.87 14.07 -9.65
CA GLY A 148 16.79 14.66 -8.83
C GLY A 148 15.95 13.65 -8.03
N LEU A 149 16.08 12.34 -8.28
CA LEU A 149 15.42 11.27 -7.51
C LEU A 149 16.36 10.43 -6.66
N ALA A 150 17.67 10.69 -6.69
CA ALA A 150 18.67 9.95 -5.90
C ALA A 150 18.42 9.99 -4.38
N ALA A 151 17.75 11.03 -3.87
CA ALA A 151 17.37 11.16 -2.45
C ALA A 151 16.01 10.53 -2.12
N VAL A 152 15.26 10.06 -3.12
CA VAL A 152 13.93 9.48 -2.93
C VAL A 152 14.06 8.02 -2.48
N GLU A 153 13.53 7.72 -1.30
CA GLU A 153 13.43 6.35 -0.79
C GLU A 153 12.31 5.57 -1.51
N LEU A 154 12.59 5.17 -2.76
CA LEU A 154 11.75 4.27 -3.53
C LEU A 154 12.13 2.82 -3.21
N ILE A 155 11.14 2.02 -2.81
CA ILE A 155 11.29 0.61 -2.49
C ILE A 155 10.38 -0.23 -3.37
N ASN A 156 10.72 -1.50 -3.58
CA ASN A 156 9.92 -2.43 -4.41
C ASN A 156 8.44 -2.47 -4.00
N GLU A 157 8.15 -2.28 -2.72
CA GLU A 157 6.78 -2.27 -2.21
C GLU A 157 5.91 -1.16 -2.80
N ASP A 158 6.50 -0.01 -3.12
CA ASP A 158 5.77 1.11 -3.71
C ASP A 158 5.18 0.73 -5.07
N VAL A 159 5.93 -0.03 -5.89
CA VAL A 159 5.48 -0.52 -7.20
C VAL A 159 4.31 -1.49 -7.05
N TYR A 160 4.31 -2.31 -6.01
CA TYR A 160 3.19 -3.22 -5.74
C TYR A 160 1.94 -2.47 -5.25
N MET A 161 2.10 -1.32 -4.59
CA MET A 161 0.98 -0.51 -4.10
C MET A 161 0.39 0.41 -5.18
N ALA A 162 1.24 0.92 -6.07
CA ALA A 162 0.88 1.80 -7.16
C ALA A 162 1.16 1.11 -8.50
N THR A 163 0.22 0.25 -8.92
CA THR A 163 0.42 -0.64 -10.07
C THR A 163 0.18 0.02 -11.41
N THR A 164 -0.62 1.09 -11.44
CA THR A 164 -0.89 1.87 -12.65
C THR A 164 0.13 2.99 -12.81
N PHE A 165 0.40 3.39 -14.05
CA PHE A 165 1.36 4.45 -14.35
C PHE A 165 1.01 5.78 -13.65
N ASP A 166 -0.27 6.17 -13.68
CA ASP A 166 -0.77 7.37 -13.00
C ASP A 166 -0.58 7.30 -11.48
N GLU A 167 -0.97 6.21 -10.82
CA GLU A 167 -0.76 6.04 -9.38
C GLU A 167 0.73 6.06 -9.01
N PHE A 168 1.56 5.42 -9.84
CA PHE A 168 2.99 5.30 -9.59
C PHE A 168 3.72 6.64 -9.73
N THR A 169 3.44 7.40 -10.79
CA THR A 169 3.99 8.73 -10.99
C THR A 169 3.56 9.69 -9.88
N LYS A 170 2.29 9.62 -9.46
CA LYS A 170 1.79 10.36 -8.29
C LYS A 170 2.54 10.02 -7.01
N LEU A 171 2.82 8.73 -6.78
CA LEU A 171 3.59 8.28 -5.63
C LEU A 171 5.03 8.83 -5.68
N VAL A 172 5.70 8.72 -6.83
CA VAL A 172 7.08 9.21 -7.00
C VAL A 172 7.17 10.71 -6.80
N VAL A 173 6.25 11.50 -7.39
CA VAL A 173 6.18 12.95 -7.22
C VAL A 173 5.87 13.34 -5.78
N THR A 174 4.96 12.61 -5.12
CA THR A 174 4.67 12.84 -3.69
C THR A 174 5.90 12.62 -2.83
N LYS A 175 6.68 11.57 -3.12
CA LYS A 175 7.93 11.29 -2.41
C LYS A 175 9.04 12.28 -2.73
N SER A 176 9.17 12.75 -3.98
CA SER A 176 10.17 13.76 -4.36
C SER A 176 9.93 15.11 -3.66
N ARG A 177 8.66 15.47 -3.45
CA ARG A 177 8.26 16.66 -2.67
C ARG A 177 8.51 16.53 -1.16
N GLY A 178 9.06 15.40 -0.69
CA GLY A 178 9.27 15.13 0.73
C GLY A 178 8.01 14.69 1.48
N GLY A 179 6.92 14.40 0.76
CA GLY A 179 5.78 13.72 1.34
C GLY A 179 6.17 12.28 1.66
N SER A 180 6.12 11.89 2.93
CA SER A 180 6.19 10.47 3.26
C SER A 180 5.02 9.78 2.54
N GLY A 181 5.31 8.96 1.54
CA GLY A 181 4.31 8.17 0.80
C GLY A 181 3.59 7.11 1.65
N GLY A 182 3.81 7.12 2.97
CA GLY A 182 2.97 6.41 3.93
C GLY A 182 1.67 7.19 4.19
N PRO A 183 0.64 6.54 4.76
CA PRO A 183 -0.58 7.22 5.14
C PRO A 183 -0.21 8.43 6.01
N LYS A 184 -0.60 9.63 5.58
CA LYS A 184 -0.53 10.83 6.42
C LYS A 184 -1.26 10.49 7.70
N LEU A 185 -0.51 10.31 8.80
CA LEU A 185 -1.08 10.21 10.13
C LEU A 185 -1.79 11.54 10.39
N VAL A 186 -3.09 11.58 10.12
CA VAL A 186 -3.95 12.70 10.51
C VAL A 186 -4.09 12.60 12.02
N PHE A 187 -3.10 13.14 12.74
CA PHE A 187 -3.21 13.32 14.17
C PHE A 187 -4.21 14.44 14.42
N THR A 188 -5.30 14.16 15.12
CA THR A 188 -6.19 15.22 15.62
C THR A 188 -5.63 15.64 16.97
N PRO A 189 -4.90 16.77 17.07
CA PRO A 189 -4.31 17.16 18.34
C PRO A 189 -5.40 17.43 19.36
N ILE A 190 -5.28 16.80 20.52
CA ILE A 190 -6.18 17.08 21.64
C ILE A 190 -5.79 18.46 22.18
N GLN A 191 -6.62 19.46 21.91
CA GLN A 191 -6.49 20.80 22.49
C GLN A 191 -7.17 20.80 23.87
N LEU A 192 -6.37 21.01 24.91
CA LEU A 192 -6.83 21.10 26.30
C LEU A 192 -6.61 22.51 26.81
N ASN A 193 -7.70 23.19 27.21
CA ASN A 193 -7.60 24.45 27.95
C ASN A 193 -7.50 24.15 29.45
N VAL A 194 -6.31 24.28 30.02
CA VAL A 194 -6.06 24.07 31.45
C VAL A 194 -5.34 25.29 32.01
N ASN A 195 -5.84 25.84 33.12
CA ASN A 195 -5.26 27.02 33.79
C ASN A 195 -5.05 28.24 32.86
N LYS A 196 -6.05 28.57 32.04
CA LYS A 196 -6.01 29.67 31.05
C LYS A 196 -4.87 29.54 30.03
N ARG A 197 -4.37 28.33 29.80
CA ARG A 197 -3.39 28.02 28.77
C ARG A 197 -3.96 26.95 27.85
N ASP A 198 -3.81 27.20 26.55
CA ASP A 198 -4.09 26.20 25.53
C ASP A 198 -2.86 25.29 25.41
N ILE A 199 -3.05 24.03 25.77
CA ILE A 199 -2.03 23.00 25.67
C ILE A 199 -2.40 22.10 24.51
N THR A 200 -1.46 21.94 23.57
CA THR A 200 -1.60 21.05 22.42
C THR A 200 -0.66 19.88 22.61
N PHE A 201 -1.18 18.66 22.57
CA PHE A 201 -0.38 17.44 22.52
C PHE A 201 -0.27 16.99 21.06
N ALA A 202 0.94 16.66 20.62
CA ALA A 202 1.26 16.10 19.30
C ALA A 202 1.86 14.71 19.49
#